data_AF-A0A256HET7-F1
#
_entry.id   AF-A0A256HET7-F1
#
_cell.length_a   1.000
_cell.length_b   1.000
_cell.length_c   1.000
_cell.angle_alpha   90.00
_cell.angle_beta   90.00
_cell.angle_gamma   90.00
#
_symmetry.space_group_name_H-M   'P 1'
#
loop_
_entity.id
_entity.type
_entity.pdbx_description
1 polymer ?
#
loop_
_entity_poly.entity_id
_entity_poly.type
_entity_poly.pdbx_seq_one_letter_code
_entity_poly.pdbx_strand_id
1 'polypeptide(L)'
;MARRLLLGCSAVGNTLVERIIEERGELVAITDDTGWASTLRDRNVGTVEADPTDPSAYPDHAAVVLVASDDPARNVDAAEAARERYPDAMIVAHVGTNPTAAQQAALEAVADRVVDPVEALAARVREATGADGDELPVRLLSTLRDLSGPLLVVAHDNPDPDAIASAIGLARVADVVGVPADPCYGGEIAHQENRALVNLLDLSLSTFDGIDLDDYGGIALVDHSRAGINDSLPEGHPVDVVVDHHPPRGPVDGEFVDIRPDAGATSTLIEEYLSRLGVEPERQLATALLYGIRIDTKDFTRSTSIPDFEAAASLSPLVDESTLERVESPIVSQETLRVLANAIEGRDVRGSTVASCVGEISDRDTLAQASERLLDMDGVTVTFVYGYKDGVIYASARSRGADLDVGELLRDALDSVGSAGGHATMAGAQVPLGILEAVSEDESLPDVVEEFVSGRFFEALDDAPSQPVGPVPEFPND
;
A
#
# COMPACT_ATOMS: atom_id res chain seq x y z
N MET A 1 35.43 30.39 -11.85
CA MET A 1 34.13 30.98 -12.19
C MET A 1 33.18 30.57 -11.07
N ALA A 2 32.98 31.43 -10.07
CA ALA A 2 32.16 31.06 -8.92
C ALA A 2 30.72 30.81 -9.37
N ARG A 3 30.21 29.60 -9.12
CA ARG A 3 28.82 29.26 -9.49
C ARG A 3 27.87 29.57 -8.33
N ARG A 4 28.38 29.52 -7.10
CA ARG A 4 27.65 29.76 -5.86
C ARG A 4 28.37 30.85 -5.05
N LEU A 5 27.63 31.86 -4.60
CA LEU A 5 28.09 32.94 -3.73
C LEU A 5 27.34 32.87 -2.41
N LEU A 6 28.03 32.89 -1.28
CA LEU A 6 27.45 32.98 0.06
C LEU A 6 27.75 34.35 0.66
N LEU A 7 26.72 35.07 1.09
CA LEU A 7 26.79 36.40 1.69
C LEU A 7 26.33 36.33 3.15
N GLY A 8 27.19 36.74 4.08
CA GLY A 8 26.88 36.80 5.50
C GLY A 8 27.12 35.49 6.25
N CYS A 9 27.06 35.57 7.58
CA CYS A 9 27.38 34.48 8.51
C CYS A 9 26.19 34.17 9.42
N SER A 10 25.82 32.90 9.53
CA SER A 10 24.82 32.38 10.47
C SER A 10 25.09 30.90 10.75
N ALA A 11 24.47 30.35 11.80
CA ALA A 11 24.47 28.90 12.04
C ALA A 11 23.88 28.12 10.85
N VAL A 12 22.88 28.71 10.17
CA VAL A 12 22.26 28.19 8.95
C VAL A 12 23.28 28.20 7.80
N GLY A 13 23.97 29.33 7.60
CA GLY A 13 25.05 29.47 6.62
C GLY A 13 26.16 28.45 6.83
N ASN A 14 26.57 28.20 8.07
CA ASN A 14 27.58 27.18 8.38
C ASN A 14 27.11 25.76 8.01
N THR A 15 25.88 25.40 8.34
CA THR A 15 25.29 24.08 8.00
C THR A 15 25.15 23.91 6.49
N LEU A 16 24.75 24.98 5.78
CA LEU A 16 24.65 24.98 4.32
C LEU A 16 26.02 24.76 3.67
N VAL A 17 27.07 25.40 4.16
CA VAL A 17 28.44 25.22 3.67
C VAL A 17 28.88 23.77 3.81
N GLU A 18 28.59 23.11 4.93
CA GLU A 18 28.94 21.70 5.15
C GLU A 18 28.35 20.78 4.09
N ARG A 19 27.06 20.92 3.79
CA ARG A 19 26.37 20.11 2.77
C ARG A 19 26.78 20.48 1.34
N ILE A 20 27.07 21.75 1.08
CA ILE A 20 27.45 22.24 -0.26
C ILE A 20 28.87 21.82 -0.64
N ILE A 21 29.81 21.73 0.31
CA ILE A 21 31.19 21.28 0.04
C ILE A 21 31.21 19.81 -0.44
N GLU A 22 30.28 18.98 0.02
CA GLU A 22 30.15 17.59 -0.40
C GLU A 22 29.73 17.46 -1.87
N GLU A 23 29.03 18.46 -2.41
CA GLU A 23 28.66 18.56 -3.82
C GLU A 23 29.70 19.38 -4.61
N ARG A 24 30.49 18.71 -5.47
CA ARG A 24 31.56 19.30 -6.30
C ARG A 24 31.19 20.64 -7.01
N GLY A 25 31.42 21.79 -6.36
CA GLY A 25 31.18 23.12 -6.92
C GLY A 25 32.08 24.22 -6.35
N GLU A 26 32.36 25.26 -7.15
CA GLU A 26 33.12 26.46 -6.71
C GLU A 26 32.19 27.38 -5.88
N LEU A 27 32.29 27.28 -4.55
CA LEU A 27 31.65 28.18 -3.59
C LEU A 27 32.63 29.30 -3.20
N VAL A 28 32.16 30.54 -3.27
CA VAL A 28 32.84 31.70 -2.68
C VAL A 28 31.96 32.29 -1.58
N ALA A 29 32.54 32.54 -0.41
CA ALA A 29 31.86 33.20 0.70
C ALA A 29 32.43 34.61 0.92
N ILE A 30 31.54 35.56 1.19
CA ILE A 30 31.86 36.93 1.58
C ILE A 30 31.31 37.14 2.98
N THR A 31 32.19 37.50 3.90
CA THR A 31 31.86 37.73 5.31
C THR A 31 32.84 38.72 5.93
N ASP A 32 32.35 39.55 6.83
CA ASP A 32 33.17 40.41 7.69
C ASP A 32 33.46 39.75 9.06
N ASP A 33 32.94 38.54 9.30
CA ASP A 33 33.28 37.75 10.47
C ASP A 33 34.65 37.07 10.26
N THR A 34 35.67 37.67 10.86
CA THR A 34 37.06 37.16 10.84
C THR A 34 37.19 35.71 11.32
N GLY A 35 36.42 35.29 12.32
CA GLY A 35 36.50 33.95 12.90
C GLY A 35 35.87 32.90 11.98
N TRP A 36 34.74 33.23 11.39
CA TRP A 36 34.11 32.37 10.39
C TRP A 36 34.89 32.34 9.08
N ALA A 37 35.45 33.47 8.64
CA ALA A 37 36.33 33.52 7.46
C ALA A 37 37.52 32.56 7.59
N SER A 38 38.15 32.50 8.78
CA SER A 38 39.19 31.52 9.08
C SER A 38 38.67 30.08 8.99
N THR A 39 37.49 29.80 9.55
CA THR A 39 36.85 28.47 9.51
C THR A 39 36.57 28.01 8.07
N LEU A 40 36.09 28.90 7.21
CA LEU A 40 35.83 28.61 5.79
C LEU A 40 37.12 28.34 5.02
N ARG A 41 38.18 29.10 5.28
CA ARG A 41 39.51 28.87 4.67
C ARG A 41 40.11 27.54 5.10
N ASP A 42 40.00 27.16 6.37
CA ASP A 42 40.44 25.85 6.88
C ASP A 42 39.69 24.69 6.20
N ARG A 43 38.45 24.94 5.77
CA ARG A 43 37.62 24.02 4.99
C ARG A 43 37.81 24.13 3.47
N ASN A 44 38.83 24.87 3.02
CA ASN A 44 39.18 25.07 1.62
C ASN A 44 38.08 25.74 0.77
N VAL A 45 37.26 26.61 1.39
CA VAL A 45 36.26 27.44 0.72
C VAL A 45 36.90 28.77 0.31
N GLY A 46 36.65 29.21 -0.93
CA GLY A 46 37.08 30.53 -1.40
C GLY A 46 36.43 31.61 -0.53
N THR A 47 37.21 32.40 0.19
CA THR A 47 36.66 33.33 1.20
C THR A 47 37.22 34.73 1.00
N VAL A 48 36.34 35.71 0.84
CA VAL A 48 36.67 37.13 0.80
C VAL A 48 36.20 37.77 2.10
N GLU A 49 37.13 38.41 2.80
CA GLU A 49 36.82 39.09 4.06
C GLU A 49 36.41 40.54 3.75
N ALA A 50 35.11 40.77 3.65
CA ALA A 50 34.51 42.04 3.25
C ALA A 50 33.04 42.11 3.71
N ASP A 51 32.46 43.31 3.67
CA ASP A 51 31.04 43.50 3.97
C ASP A 51 30.17 42.76 2.93
N PRO A 52 29.32 41.79 3.35
CA PRO A 52 28.45 41.05 2.44
C PRO A 52 27.34 41.88 1.81
N THR A 53 27.14 43.14 2.22
CA THR A 53 26.21 44.07 1.57
C THR A 53 26.92 44.96 0.54
N ASP A 54 28.25 44.86 0.39
CA ASP A 54 29.02 45.65 -0.57
C ASP A 54 29.28 44.84 -1.86
N PRO A 55 28.59 45.15 -2.97
CA PRO A 55 28.74 44.43 -4.23
C PRO A 55 30.12 44.60 -4.88
N SER A 56 30.96 45.53 -4.43
CA SER A 56 32.32 45.70 -4.96
C SER A 56 33.24 44.53 -4.62
N ALA A 57 32.92 43.76 -3.57
CA ALA A 57 33.64 42.55 -3.19
C ALA A 57 33.15 41.29 -3.93
N TYR A 58 32.06 41.40 -4.69
CA TYR A 58 31.41 40.25 -5.32
C TYR A 58 32.21 39.75 -6.54
N PRO A 59 32.21 38.43 -6.82
CA PRO A 59 32.86 37.90 -8.02
C PRO A 59 32.23 38.42 -9.31
N ASP A 60 32.89 38.21 -10.45
CA ASP A 60 32.35 38.67 -11.75
C ASP A 60 31.04 37.97 -12.15
N HIS A 61 30.83 36.74 -11.67
CA HIS A 61 29.66 35.93 -11.98
C HIS A 61 29.25 35.08 -10.78
N ALA A 62 27.94 34.93 -10.57
CA ALA A 62 27.33 33.98 -9.67
C ALA A 62 26.04 33.47 -10.32
N ALA A 63 25.78 32.15 -10.28
CA ALA A 63 24.53 31.57 -10.77
C ALA A 63 23.50 31.39 -9.64
N VAL A 64 24.00 31.15 -8.42
CA VAL A 64 23.20 31.05 -7.20
C VAL A 64 23.84 31.94 -6.14
N VAL A 65 23.04 32.77 -5.47
CA VAL A 65 23.45 33.58 -4.32
C VAL A 65 22.67 33.13 -3.10
N LEU A 66 23.39 32.80 -2.04
CA LEU A 66 22.87 32.42 -0.74
C LEU A 66 23.10 33.59 0.22
N VAL A 67 22.03 34.13 0.79
CA VAL A 67 22.12 35.21 1.78
C VAL A 67 21.78 34.61 3.14
N ALA A 68 22.74 34.60 4.06
CA ALA A 68 22.64 33.85 5.30
C ALA A 68 23.34 34.53 6.48
N SER A 69 22.97 35.78 6.79
CA SER A 69 23.31 36.46 8.06
C SER A 69 22.25 36.18 9.12
N ASP A 70 22.61 36.25 10.41
CA ASP A 70 21.62 36.24 11.51
C ASP A 70 20.80 37.55 11.59
N ASP A 71 21.27 38.62 10.95
CA ASP A 71 20.61 39.94 10.93
C ASP A 71 19.64 40.08 9.73
N PRO A 72 18.32 40.21 9.97
CA PRO A 72 17.32 40.38 8.91
C PRO A 72 17.52 41.61 8.01
N ALA A 73 17.95 42.75 8.57
CA ALA A 73 18.17 43.97 7.78
C ALA A 73 19.33 43.76 6.80
N ARG A 74 20.40 43.14 7.29
CA ARG A 74 21.58 42.82 6.48
C ARG A 74 21.26 41.84 5.36
N ASN A 75 20.35 40.89 5.60
CA ASN A 75 19.92 39.96 4.56
C ASN A 75 19.13 40.65 3.44
N VAL A 76 18.28 41.63 3.79
CA VAL A 76 17.58 42.45 2.78
C VAL A 76 18.59 43.22 1.93
N ASP A 77 19.50 43.95 2.57
CA ASP A 77 20.51 44.77 1.87
C ASP A 77 21.42 43.91 0.97
N ALA A 78 21.88 42.75 1.47
CA ALA A 78 22.71 41.82 0.70
C ALA A 78 21.94 41.20 -0.47
N ALA A 79 20.66 40.86 -0.30
CA ALA A 79 19.82 40.33 -1.36
C ALA A 79 19.54 41.37 -2.45
N GLU A 80 19.28 42.62 -2.07
CA GLU A 80 19.10 43.74 -3.01
C GLU A 80 20.38 44.00 -3.82
N ALA A 81 21.52 44.09 -3.14
CA ALA A 81 22.82 44.26 -3.80
C ALA A 81 23.15 43.09 -4.74
N ALA A 82 22.81 41.86 -4.33
CA ALA A 82 22.99 40.67 -5.16
C ALA A 82 22.08 40.68 -6.38
N ARG A 83 20.81 41.09 -6.25
CA ARG A 83 19.86 41.17 -7.36
C ARG A 83 20.26 42.23 -8.38
N GLU A 84 20.75 43.38 -7.92
CA GLU A 84 21.25 44.43 -8.81
C GLU A 84 22.50 43.97 -9.58
N ARG A 85 23.43 43.29 -8.90
CA ARG A 85 24.66 42.78 -9.50
C ARG A 85 24.44 41.58 -10.43
N TYR A 86 23.51 40.71 -10.08
CA TYR A 86 23.20 39.46 -10.78
C TYR A 86 21.69 39.32 -11.04
N PRO A 87 21.15 40.02 -12.05
CA PRO A 87 19.72 39.99 -12.34
C PRO A 87 19.16 38.58 -12.58
N ASP A 88 19.97 37.71 -13.21
CA ASP A 88 19.57 36.36 -13.61
C ASP A 88 19.97 35.26 -12.59
N ALA A 89 20.62 35.61 -11.47
CA ALA A 89 21.00 34.62 -10.48
C ALA A 89 19.79 34.18 -9.64
N MET A 90 19.78 32.91 -9.24
CA MET A 90 18.84 32.42 -8.23
C MET A 90 19.28 32.89 -6.85
N ILE A 91 18.45 33.69 -6.18
CA ILE A 91 18.72 34.20 -4.84
C ILE A 91 17.88 33.42 -3.84
N VAL A 92 18.56 32.75 -2.91
CA VAL A 92 17.94 32.09 -1.75
C VAL A 92 18.37 32.81 -0.49
N ALA A 93 17.42 33.33 0.27
CA ALA A 93 17.71 34.16 1.42
C ALA A 93 17.12 33.58 2.72
N HIS A 94 17.92 33.54 3.77
CA HIS A 94 17.49 33.29 5.13
C HIS A 94 16.86 34.56 5.70
N VAL A 95 15.71 34.43 6.38
CA VAL A 95 14.99 35.58 6.96
C VAL A 95 15.71 36.26 8.13
N GLY A 96 16.71 35.60 8.75
CA GLY A 96 17.41 36.10 9.94
C GLY A 96 16.67 35.77 11.25
N THR A 97 17.17 36.30 12.37
CA THR A 97 16.58 36.11 13.71
C THR A 97 15.57 37.20 14.02
N ASN A 98 14.32 36.82 14.38
CA ASN A 98 13.23 37.75 14.75
C ASN A 98 13.00 38.89 13.73
N PRO A 99 12.73 38.58 12.45
CA PRO A 99 12.47 39.60 11.43
C PRO A 99 11.19 40.39 11.72
N THR A 100 11.17 41.66 11.33
CA THR A 100 9.91 42.39 11.22
C THR A 100 9.15 41.97 9.95
N ALA A 101 7.82 42.10 9.96
CA ALA A 101 7.00 41.80 8.77
C ALA A 101 7.43 42.60 7.52
N ALA A 102 7.94 43.82 7.72
CA ALA A 102 8.45 44.65 6.62
C ALA A 102 9.76 44.08 6.03
N GLN A 103 10.68 43.59 6.87
CA GLN A 103 11.93 42.97 6.40
C GLN A 103 11.66 41.64 5.69
N GLN A 104 10.75 40.83 6.23
CA GLN A 104 10.34 39.58 5.58
C GLN A 104 9.73 39.86 4.20
N ALA A 105 8.78 40.79 4.10
CA ALA A 105 8.17 41.16 2.83
C ALA A 105 9.17 41.75 1.83
N ALA A 106 10.14 42.55 2.30
CA ALA A 106 11.21 43.08 1.44
C ALA A 106 12.10 41.96 0.89
N LEU A 107 12.45 40.98 1.74
CA LEU A 107 13.25 39.84 1.32
C LEU A 107 12.51 38.94 0.32
N GLU A 108 11.22 38.68 0.56
CA GLU A 108 10.34 37.92 -0.35
C GLU A 108 10.13 38.60 -1.71
N ALA A 109 10.24 39.94 -1.77
CA ALA A 109 10.13 40.69 -3.01
C ALA A 109 11.38 40.59 -3.90
N VAL A 110 12.55 40.27 -3.32
CA VAL A 110 13.86 40.32 -4.00
C VAL A 110 14.45 38.93 -4.24
N ALA A 111 14.28 38.03 -3.26
CA ALA A 111 14.77 36.66 -3.33
C ALA A 111 13.78 35.75 -4.08
N ASP A 112 14.30 34.79 -4.85
CA ASP A 112 13.47 33.77 -5.51
C ASP A 112 12.91 32.76 -4.52
N ARG A 113 13.60 32.57 -3.38
CA ARG A 113 13.15 31.73 -2.28
C ARG A 113 13.61 32.30 -0.94
N VAL A 114 12.66 32.43 -0.02
CA VAL A 114 12.95 32.80 1.38
C VAL A 114 12.85 31.57 2.26
N VAL A 115 13.80 31.43 3.19
CA VAL A 115 13.87 30.33 4.15
C VAL A 115 13.79 30.88 5.56
N ASP A 116 12.74 30.46 6.28
CA ASP A 116 12.63 30.61 7.72
C ASP A 116 12.93 29.27 8.40
N PRO A 117 14.12 29.08 8.99
CA PRO A 117 14.49 27.86 9.69
C PRO A 117 13.65 27.60 10.94
N VAL A 118 13.17 28.66 11.62
CA VAL A 118 12.36 28.51 12.83
C VAL A 118 10.99 28.01 12.44
N GLU A 119 10.36 28.59 11.41
CA GLU A 119 9.10 28.11 10.85
C GLU A 119 9.24 26.68 10.32
N ALA A 120 10.30 26.37 9.57
CA ALA A 120 10.53 25.04 9.02
C ALA A 120 10.77 23.97 10.10
N LEU A 121 11.54 24.29 11.14
CA LEU A 121 11.74 23.41 12.28
C LEU A 121 10.47 23.29 13.12
N ALA A 122 9.74 24.40 13.33
CA ALA A 122 8.49 24.39 14.06
C ALA A 122 7.44 23.54 13.32
N ALA A 123 7.33 23.62 11.99
CA ALA A 123 6.47 22.76 11.21
C ALA A 123 6.82 21.27 11.40
N ARG A 124 8.11 20.90 11.29
CA ARG A 124 8.59 19.53 11.55
C ARG A 124 8.31 19.07 12.98
N VAL A 125 8.49 19.94 13.97
CA VAL A 125 8.20 19.63 15.37
C VAL A 125 6.70 19.49 15.58
N ARG A 126 5.86 20.36 15.01
CA ARG A 126 4.41 20.28 15.13
C ARG A 126 3.86 19.02 14.47
N GLU A 127 4.40 18.63 13.32
CA GLU A 127 4.10 17.36 12.65
C GLU A 127 4.49 16.16 13.53
N ALA A 128 5.72 16.14 14.06
CA ALA A 128 6.19 15.06 14.94
C ALA A 128 5.47 15.00 16.29
N THR A 129 4.94 16.13 16.77
CA THR A 129 4.22 16.23 18.06
C THR A 129 2.70 16.18 17.92
N GLY A 130 2.17 16.17 16.70
CA GLY A 130 0.73 16.24 16.43
C GLY A 130 0.07 17.60 16.75
N ALA A 131 0.85 18.65 16.98
CA ALA A 131 0.36 19.94 17.45
C ALA A 131 -0.50 20.73 16.43
N ASP A 132 -0.50 20.32 15.16
CA ASP A 132 -1.28 20.95 14.07
C ASP A 132 -2.63 20.27 13.76
N GLY A 133 -3.00 19.17 14.44
CA GLY A 133 -4.40 18.69 14.31
C GLY A 133 -4.69 17.24 14.65
N ASP A 134 -3.72 16.33 14.57
CA ASP A 134 -3.98 14.91 14.85
C ASP A 134 -2.96 14.37 15.85
N GLU A 135 -3.37 14.34 17.12
CA GLU A 135 -2.69 13.62 18.20
C GLU A 135 -2.68 12.09 17.97
N LEU A 136 -2.98 11.60 16.76
CA LEU A 136 -3.19 10.20 16.45
C LEU A 136 -1.97 9.32 16.80
N PRO A 137 -0.72 9.63 16.40
CA PRO A 137 0.43 8.82 16.81
C PRO A 137 0.61 8.79 18.33
N VAL A 138 0.42 9.94 19.00
CA VAL A 138 0.55 10.05 20.46
C VAL A 138 -0.53 9.25 21.17
N ARG A 139 -1.78 9.32 20.70
CA ARG A 139 -2.93 8.58 21.22
C ARG A 139 -2.75 7.08 20.99
N LEU A 140 -2.38 6.65 19.78
CA LEU A 140 -2.09 5.25 19.47
C LEU A 140 -1.01 4.71 20.42
N LEU A 141 0.12 5.42 20.55
CA LEU A 141 1.18 5.01 21.47
C LEU A 141 0.75 5.04 22.95
N SER A 142 -0.16 5.93 23.35
CA SER A 142 -0.71 5.94 24.70
C SER A 142 -1.57 4.71 24.94
N THR A 143 -2.53 4.43 24.05
CA THR A 143 -3.39 3.24 24.11
C THR A 143 -2.56 1.97 24.17
N LEU A 144 -1.55 1.84 23.30
CA LEU A 144 -0.65 0.68 23.30
C LEU A 144 0.10 0.53 24.63
N ARG A 145 0.59 1.63 25.23
CA ARG A 145 1.30 1.59 26.53
C ARG A 145 0.42 1.22 27.70
N ASP A 146 -0.87 1.53 27.61
CA ASP A 146 -1.84 1.28 28.68
C ASP A 146 -2.35 -0.17 28.66
N LEU A 147 -2.03 -0.95 27.62
CA LEU A 147 -2.35 -2.38 27.54
C LEU A 147 -1.71 -3.17 28.68
N SER A 148 -2.46 -4.14 29.19
CA SER A 148 -2.06 -4.95 30.34
C SER A 148 -1.15 -6.14 29.98
N GLY A 149 -0.88 -6.35 28.70
CA GLY A 149 -0.17 -7.50 28.14
C GLY A 149 0.11 -7.33 26.64
N PRO A 150 0.46 -8.42 25.93
CA PRO A 150 0.69 -8.41 24.48
C PRO A 150 -0.54 -7.97 23.69
N LEU A 151 -0.32 -7.40 22.50
CA LEU A 151 -1.37 -7.04 21.56
C LEU A 151 -1.59 -8.17 20.54
N LEU A 152 -2.82 -8.59 20.32
CA LEU A 152 -3.17 -9.41 19.15
C LEU A 152 -3.58 -8.48 18.02
N VAL A 153 -2.91 -8.55 16.88
CA VAL A 153 -3.25 -7.75 15.68
C VAL A 153 -3.98 -8.63 14.69
N VAL A 154 -5.30 -8.45 14.59
CA VAL A 154 -6.17 -9.26 13.75
C VAL A 154 -6.36 -8.57 12.40
N ALA A 155 -5.97 -9.25 11.33
CA ALA A 155 -6.36 -8.94 9.96
C ALA A 155 -7.69 -9.62 9.63
N HIS A 156 -8.37 -9.15 8.58
CA HIS A 156 -9.61 -9.77 8.14
C HIS A 156 -9.39 -11.22 7.64
N ASP A 157 -10.44 -12.02 7.61
CA ASP A 157 -10.41 -13.41 7.13
C ASP A 157 -9.98 -13.48 5.66
N ASN A 158 -9.19 -14.50 5.31
CA ASN A 158 -8.59 -14.68 3.98
C ASN A 158 -7.88 -13.40 3.50
N PRO A 159 -6.85 -12.96 4.25
CA PRO A 159 -6.33 -11.61 4.14
C PRO A 159 -5.70 -11.34 2.78
N ASP A 160 -5.87 -10.11 2.31
CA ASP A 160 -5.20 -9.60 1.13
C ASP A 160 -3.83 -8.98 1.48
N PRO A 161 -3.06 -8.49 0.49
CA PRO A 161 -1.77 -7.88 0.76
C PRO A 161 -1.80 -6.67 1.70
N ASP A 162 -2.86 -5.86 1.67
CA ASP A 162 -2.96 -4.66 2.50
C ASP A 162 -3.16 -5.03 3.97
N ALA A 163 -4.08 -5.97 4.23
CA ALA A 163 -4.33 -6.48 5.57
C ALA A 163 -3.10 -7.20 6.16
N ILE A 164 -2.40 -8.02 5.35
CA ILE A 164 -1.16 -8.71 5.76
C ILE A 164 -0.08 -7.70 6.16
N ALA A 165 0.19 -6.72 5.29
CA ALA A 165 1.24 -5.73 5.52
C ALA A 165 0.91 -4.82 6.72
N SER A 166 -0.35 -4.40 6.83
CA SER A 166 -0.84 -3.55 7.90
C SER A 166 -0.75 -4.22 9.26
N ALA A 167 -1.06 -5.52 9.36
CA ALA A 167 -0.97 -6.25 10.62
C ALA A 167 0.46 -6.32 11.15
N ILE A 168 1.42 -6.63 10.29
CA ILE A 168 2.85 -6.67 10.64
C ILE A 168 3.37 -5.27 10.94
N GLY A 169 2.94 -4.27 10.16
CA GLY A 169 3.36 -2.89 10.38
C GLY A 169 2.83 -2.30 11.69
N LEU A 170 1.60 -2.61 12.09
CA LEU A 170 1.07 -2.22 13.40
C LEU A 170 1.82 -2.92 14.54
N ALA A 171 2.16 -4.20 14.38
CA ALA A 171 3.03 -4.90 15.34
C ALA A 171 4.41 -4.22 15.46
N ARG A 172 4.97 -3.73 14.34
CA ARG A 172 6.20 -2.93 14.35
C ARG A 172 6.03 -1.59 15.06
N VAL A 173 4.87 -0.94 14.93
CA VAL A 173 4.54 0.29 15.69
C VAL A 173 4.44 0.00 17.20
N ALA A 174 3.85 -1.12 17.61
CA ALA A 174 3.74 -1.52 19.01
C ALA A 174 5.12 -1.78 19.67
N ASP A 175 6.06 -2.36 18.91
CA ASP A 175 7.44 -2.59 19.38
C ASP A 175 8.17 -1.29 19.78
N VAL A 176 7.81 -0.14 19.19
CA VAL A 176 8.37 1.18 19.54
C VAL A 176 8.17 1.51 21.02
N VAL A 177 7.07 1.04 21.61
CA VAL A 177 6.75 1.22 23.03
C VAL A 177 7.01 -0.04 23.87
N GLY A 178 7.65 -1.05 23.29
CA GLY A 178 8.02 -2.29 23.96
C GLY A 178 6.84 -3.22 24.26
N VAL A 179 5.74 -3.08 23.53
CA VAL A 179 4.57 -3.95 23.64
C VAL A 179 4.71 -5.07 22.60
N PRO A 180 4.86 -6.34 23.02
CA PRO A 180 4.85 -7.47 22.09
C PRO A 180 3.52 -7.52 21.35
N ALA A 181 3.56 -7.76 20.05
CA ALA A 181 2.37 -7.82 19.22
C ALA A 181 2.45 -9.00 18.25
N ASP A 182 1.38 -9.78 18.18
CA ASP A 182 1.28 -10.97 17.35
C ASP A 182 0.26 -10.74 16.21
N PRO A 183 0.71 -10.63 14.95
CA PRO A 183 -0.18 -10.57 13.80
C PRO A 183 -0.86 -11.92 13.53
N CYS A 184 -2.17 -11.91 13.31
CA CYS A 184 -2.93 -13.10 12.95
C CYS A 184 -4.05 -12.84 11.94
N TYR A 185 -4.55 -13.92 11.33
CA TYR A 185 -5.67 -13.89 10.40
C TYR A 185 -6.51 -15.18 10.51
N GLY A 186 -7.77 -15.11 10.10
CA GLY A 186 -8.61 -16.30 9.94
C GLY A 186 -8.69 -16.82 8.51
N GLY A 187 -9.17 -18.04 8.34
CA GLY A 187 -9.29 -18.68 7.02
C GLY A 187 -7.94 -19.04 6.39
N GLU A 188 -7.84 -18.90 5.06
CA GLU A 188 -6.65 -19.27 4.29
C GLU A 188 -6.16 -18.13 3.40
N ILE A 189 -4.84 -18.01 3.23
CA ILE A 189 -4.25 -17.11 2.22
C ILE A 189 -4.39 -17.79 0.84
N ALA A 190 -5.51 -17.54 0.16
CA ALA A 190 -5.91 -18.30 -1.01
C ALA A 190 -5.14 -17.92 -2.30
N HIS A 191 -4.99 -16.62 -2.58
CA HIS A 191 -4.36 -16.13 -3.81
C HIS A 191 -2.87 -16.48 -3.87
N GLN A 192 -2.37 -16.81 -5.06
CA GLN A 192 -0.97 -17.24 -5.24
C GLN A 192 -0.01 -16.09 -4.96
N GLU A 193 -0.40 -14.88 -5.35
CA GLU A 193 0.28 -13.62 -5.12
C GLU A 193 0.44 -13.37 -3.61
N ASN A 194 -0.63 -13.51 -2.83
CA ASN A 194 -0.61 -13.31 -1.37
C ASN A 194 0.26 -14.37 -0.69
N ARG A 195 0.21 -15.63 -1.15
CA ARG A 195 1.12 -16.69 -0.68
C ARG A 195 2.56 -16.40 -1.05
N ALA A 196 2.82 -15.89 -2.25
CA ALA A 196 4.15 -15.49 -2.69
C ALA A 196 4.67 -14.33 -1.83
N LEU A 197 3.83 -13.34 -1.53
CA LEU A 197 4.16 -12.21 -0.65
C LEU A 197 4.70 -12.73 0.70
N VAL A 198 3.92 -13.56 1.38
CA VAL A 198 4.29 -14.10 2.70
C VAL A 198 5.56 -14.95 2.63
N ASN A 199 5.64 -15.88 1.67
CA ASN A 199 6.75 -16.83 1.59
C ASN A 199 8.07 -16.20 1.09
N LEU A 200 8.00 -15.27 0.13
CA LEU A 200 9.20 -14.67 -0.45
C LEU A 200 9.80 -13.58 0.43
N LEU A 201 8.96 -12.90 1.22
CA LEU A 201 9.39 -11.90 2.19
C LEU A 201 9.56 -12.48 3.61
N ASP A 202 9.34 -13.78 3.81
CA ASP A 202 9.44 -14.45 5.11
C ASP A 202 8.61 -13.75 6.21
N LEU A 203 7.39 -13.35 5.84
CA LEU A 203 6.48 -12.62 6.73
C LEU A 203 5.88 -13.57 7.76
N SER A 204 5.90 -13.17 9.02
CA SER A 204 5.40 -13.98 10.14
C SER A 204 4.02 -13.49 10.58
N LEU A 205 2.99 -14.30 10.34
CA LEU A 205 1.66 -14.16 10.91
C LEU A 205 1.13 -15.56 11.26
N SER A 206 0.38 -15.68 12.36
CA SER A 206 -0.26 -16.93 12.76
C SER A 206 -1.71 -17.03 12.28
N THR A 207 -2.19 -18.25 12.05
CA THR A 207 -3.63 -18.48 11.93
C THR A 207 -4.30 -18.20 13.28
N PHE A 208 -5.51 -17.64 13.26
CA PHE A 208 -6.31 -17.42 14.45
C PHE A 208 -6.64 -18.74 15.16
N ASP A 209 -6.71 -19.85 14.40
CA ASP A 209 -6.89 -21.19 14.94
C ASP A 209 -5.80 -21.54 15.96
N GLY A 210 -6.22 -21.71 17.22
CA GLY A 210 -5.35 -22.11 18.32
C GLY A 210 -4.81 -20.94 19.16
N ILE A 211 -5.21 -19.71 18.87
CA ILE A 211 -4.93 -18.54 19.70
C ILE A 211 -5.91 -18.53 20.88
N ASP A 212 -5.38 -18.40 22.11
CA ASP A 212 -6.18 -18.13 23.30
C ASP A 212 -6.23 -16.62 23.55
N LEU A 213 -7.41 -16.02 23.43
CA LEU A 213 -7.58 -14.57 23.58
C LEU A 213 -7.23 -14.10 25.01
N ASP A 214 -7.30 -14.98 26.01
CA ASP A 214 -6.94 -14.66 27.40
C ASP A 214 -5.43 -14.43 27.59
N ASP A 215 -4.58 -14.83 26.63
CA ASP A 215 -3.14 -14.57 26.64
C ASP A 215 -2.78 -13.12 26.24
N TYR A 216 -3.75 -12.36 25.71
CA TYR A 216 -3.55 -11.02 25.18
C TYR A 216 -4.15 -9.94 26.08
N GLY A 217 -3.41 -8.84 26.24
CA GLY A 217 -3.82 -7.68 27.02
C GLY A 217 -4.56 -6.62 26.21
N GLY A 218 -4.65 -6.80 24.89
CA GLY A 218 -5.45 -5.98 23.98
C GLY A 218 -5.59 -6.59 22.59
N ILE A 219 -6.60 -6.11 21.85
CA ILE A 219 -6.94 -6.54 20.49
C ILE A 219 -6.89 -5.32 19.55
N ALA A 220 -6.22 -5.47 18.41
CA ALA A 220 -6.24 -4.51 17.32
C ALA A 220 -6.89 -5.12 16.07
N LEU A 221 -7.69 -4.33 15.35
CA LEU A 221 -8.17 -4.65 14.02
C LEU A 221 -7.46 -3.77 12.99
N VAL A 222 -7.00 -4.40 11.91
CA VAL A 222 -6.42 -3.70 10.76
C VAL A 222 -7.16 -4.06 9.48
N ASP A 223 -7.39 -3.05 8.65
CA ASP A 223 -8.08 -3.17 7.35
C ASP A 223 -9.53 -3.72 7.43
N HIS A 224 -10.08 -3.64 8.63
CA HIS A 224 -11.49 -3.79 8.95
C HIS A 224 -11.71 -3.20 10.34
N SER A 225 -12.97 -2.97 10.69
CA SER A 225 -13.29 -2.12 11.83
C SER A 225 -14.30 -2.71 12.82
N ARG A 226 -14.71 -3.98 12.67
CA ARG A 226 -15.73 -4.59 13.54
C ARG A 226 -15.46 -6.06 13.81
N ALA A 227 -15.25 -6.40 15.09
CA ALA A 227 -15.03 -7.77 15.55
C ALA A 227 -16.18 -8.71 15.19
N GLY A 228 -15.84 -9.90 14.67
CA GLY A 228 -16.74 -10.94 14.18
C GLY A 228 -17.43 -10.60 12.86
N ILE A 229 -16.99 -9.53 12.18
CA ILE A 229 -17.45 -9.17 10.84
C ILE A 229 -16.25 -9.23 9.90
N ASN A 230 -16.20 -10.31 9.11
CA ASN A 230 -15.06 -10.60 8.22
C ASN A 230 -13.76 -10.89 8.99
N ASP A 231 -13.86 -11.44 10.19
CA ASP A 231 -12.73 -11.93 10.99
C ASP A 231 -13.17 -13.13 11.83
N SER A 232 -12.20 -13.79 12.48
CA SER A 232 -12.43 -14.98 13.31
C SER A 232 -12.71 -14.68 14.79
N LEU A 233 -12.85 -13.41 15.19
CA LEU A 233 -13.22 -13.05 16.55
C LEU A 233 -14.72 -13.32 16.81
N PRO A 234 -15.13 -13.49 18.08
CA PRO A 234 -16.53 -13.46 18.44
C PRO A 234 -17.18 -12.10 18.08
N GLU A 235 -18.42 -12.13 17.58
CA GLU A 235 -19.16 -10.91 17.26
C GLU A 235 -19.26 -9.99 18.48
N GLY A 236 -18.80 -8.74 18.32
CA GLY A 236 -18.80 -7.74 19.39
C GLY A 236 -17.77 -7.96 20.49
N HIS A 237 -16.73 -8.77 20.25
CA HIS A 237 -15.58 -8.85 21.13
C HIS A 237 -14.97 -7.45 21.35
N PRO A 238 -14.53 -7.08 22.57
CA PRO A 238 -13.85 -5.81 22.80
C PRO A 238 -12.61 -5.65 21.92
N VAL A 239 -12.43 -4.44 21.39
CA VAL A 239 -11.30 -4.04 20.55
C VAL A 239 -10.71 -2.76 21.16
N ASP A 240 -9.39 -2.68 21.22
CA ASP A 240 -8.68 -1.53 21.77
C ASP A 240 -8.21 -0.58 20.67
N VAL A 241 -7.77 -1.12 19.53
CA VAL A 241 -7.20 -0.36 18.42
C VAL A 241 -7.89 -0.73 17.11
N VAL A 242 -8.30 0.25 16.31
CA VAL A 242 -8.79 0.07 14.94
C VAL A 242 -8.03 1.01 14.01
N VAL A 243 -7.44 0.45 12.95
CA VAL A 243 -6.82 1.21 11.85
C VAL A 243 -7.38 0.66 10.54
N ASP A 244 -8.17 1.45 9.83
CA ASP A 244 -8.90 1.00 8.64
C ASP A 244 -9.06 2.15 7.64
N HIS A 245 -9.05 1.85 6.35
CA HIS A 245 -9.36 2.83 5.31
C HIS A 245 -10.75 2.63 4.70
N HIS A 246 -11.53 1.64 5.15
CA HIS A 246 -12.87 1.41 4.63
C HIS A 246 -13.93 2.33 5.25
N PRO A 247 -14.95 2.77 4.48
CA PRO A 247 -16.11 3.43 5.06
C PRO A 247 -16.83 2.52 6.08
N PRO A 248 -17.04 2.96 7.33
CA PRO A 248 -17.62 2.13 8.36
C PRO A 248 -19.09 1.80 8.03
N ARG A 249 -19.46 0.52 8.16
CA ARG A 249 -20.83 0.02 7.91
C ARG A 249 -21.72 0.01 9.17
N GLY A 250 -21.30 0.71 10.21
CA GLY A 250 -21.97 0.80 11.52
C GLY A 250 -21.10 1.52 12.54
N PRO A 251 -21.56 1.64 13.81
CA PRO A 251 -20.72 2.13 14.90
C PRO A 251 -19.47 1.25 15.05
N VAL A 252 -18.33 1.90 15.29
CA VAL A 252 -17.04 1.26 15.57
C VAL A 252 -16.62 1.70 16.96
N ASP A 253 -16.46 0.72 17.84
CA ASP A 253 -16.01 0.92 19.22
C ASP A 253 -14.53 0.55 19.32
N GLY A 254 -13.78 1.33 20.11
CA GLY A 254 -12.38 1.09 20.42
C GLY A 254 -11.78 2.21 21.27
N GLU A 255 -10.71 1.94 22.01
CA GLU A 255 -9.99 2.99 22.76
C GLU A 255 -9.27 3.96 21.82
N PHE A 256 -8.73 3.41 20.72
CA PHE A 256 -8.17 4.14 19.59
C PHE A 256 -8.85 3.69 18.30
N VAL A 257 -9.42 4.64 17.57
CA VAL A 257 -10.06 4.38 16.27
C VAL A 257 -9.54 5.43 15.29
N ASP A 258 -8.86 4.97 14.25
CA ASP A 258 -8.45 5.78 13.10
C ASP A 258 -9.01 5.14 11.83
N ILE A 259 -10.04 5.77 11.26
CA ILE A 259 -10.68 5.32 10.03
C ILE A 259 -10.62 6.45 9.01
N ARG A 260 -9.93 6.24 7.89
CA ARG A 260 -9.71 7.26 6.86
C ARG A 260 -10.17 6.80 5.47
N PRO A 261 -11.47 6.94 5.16
CA PRO A 261 -12.05 6.50 3.88
C PRO A 261 -11.51 7.20 2.63
N ASP A 262 -10.77 8.28 2.80
CA ASP A 262 -10.10 9.02 1.75
C ASP A 262 -8.71 8.49 1.43
N ALA A 263 -8.10 7.68 2.30
CA ALA A 263 -6.84 7.00 2.02
C ALA A 263 -7.06 5.77 1.12
N GLY A 264 -6.07 5.49 0.28
CA GLY A 264 -6.18 4.42 -0.70
C GLY A 264 -5.97 3.02 -0.16
N ALA A 265 -5.30 2.89 0.99
CA ALA A 265 -5.00 1.61 1.65
C ALA A 265 -4.74 1.81 3.15
N THR A 266 -4.94 0.79 3.97
CA THR A 266 -4.54 0.77 5.38
C THR A 266 -3.01 0.79 5.51
N SER A 267 -2.27 0.20 4.57
CA SER A 267 -0.79 0.27 4.53
C SER A 267 -0.28 1.71 4.44
N THR A 268 -1.04 2.63 3.80
CA THR A 268 -0.70 4.06 3.77
C THR A 268 -0.73 4.66 5.17
N LEU A 269 -1.76 4.35 5.97
CA LEU A 269 -1.88 4.83 7.35
C LEU A 269 -0.75 4.27 8.22
N ILE A 270 -0.43 2.99 8.05
CA ILE A 270 0.64 2.33 8.81
C ILE A 270 2.01 2.91 8.48
N GLU A 271 2.31 3.17 7.20
CA GLU A 271 3.53 3.88 6.80
C GLU A 271 3.58 5.27 7.43
N GLU A 272 2.47 6.01 7.42
CA GLU A 272 2.39 7.34 8.02
C GLU A 272 2.73 7.30 9.52
N TYR A 273 2.23 6.30 10.26
CA TYR A 273 2.60 6.09 11.66
C TYR A 273 4.09 5.82 11.83
N LEU A 274 4.66 4.89 11.06
CA LEU A 274 6.10 4.57 11.12
C LEU A 274 6.96 5.81 10.84
N SER A 275 6.63 6.55 9.78
CA SER A 275 7.32 7.77 9.36
C SER A 275 7.25 8.87 10.43
N ARG A 276 6.06 9.15 10.97
CA ARG A 276 5.86 10.15 12.05
C ARG A 276 6.58 9.77 13.34
N LEU A 277 6.74 8.47 13.61
CA LEU A 277 7.50 7.95 14.75
C LEU A 277 9.01 7.87 14.49
N GLY A 278 9.47 8.19 13.28
CA GLY A 278 10.88 8.11 12.89
C GLY A 278 11.40 6.66 12.83
N VAL A 279 10.51 5.70 12.55
CA VAL A 279 10.81 4.28 12.45
C VAL A 279 10.96 3.90 10.99
N GLU A 280 12.17 3.54 10.59
CA GLU A 280 12.41 2.97 9.27
C GLU A 280 11.98 1.49 9.28
N PRO A 281 11.03 1.06 8.42
CA PRO A 281 10.65 -0.34 8.33
C PRO A 281 11.78 -1.19 7.73
N GLU A 282 11.88 -2.45 8.16
CA GLU A 282 12.77 -3.40 7.51
C GLU A 282 12.35 -3.64 6.05
N ARG A 283 13.31 -4.05 5.22
CA ARG A 283 13.11 -4.26 3.77
C ARG A 283 11.87 -5.09 3.44
N GLN A 284 11.64 -6.17 4.20
CA GLN A 284 10.51 -7.07 3.99
C GLN A 284 9.18 -6.36 4.26
N LEU A 285 9.06 -5.67 5.39
CA LEU A 285 7.88 -4.87 5.73
C LEU A 285 7.67 -3.73 4.74
N ALA A 286 8.74 -3.02 4.35
CA ALA A 286 8.65 -1.93 3.39
C ALA A 286 8.12 -2.42 2.02
N THR A 287 8.58 -3.60 1.60
CA THR A 287 8.12 -4.25 0.36
C THR A 287 6.65 -4.65 0.47
N ALA A 288 6.23 -5.20 1.61
CA ALA A 288 4.85 -5.60 1.85
C ALA A 288 3.90 -4.40 1.88
N LEU A 289 4.25 -3.33 2.61
CA LEU A 289 3.45 -2.10 2.67
C LEU A 289 3.30 -1.46 1.29
N LEU A 290 4.39 -1.35 0.51
CA LEU A 290 4.30 -0.80 -0.84
C LEU A 290 3.40 -1.66 -1.74
N TYR A 291 3.49 -2.99 -1.62
CA TYR A 291 2.64 -3.88 -2.38
C TYR A 291 1.16 -3.76 -1.98
N GLY A 292 0.84 -3.69 -0.69
CA GLY A 292 -0.51 -3.43 -0.17
C GLY A 292 -1.11 -2.16 -0.76
N ILE A 293 -0.38 -1.04 -0.69
CA ILE A 293 -0.79 0.24 -1.29
C ILE A 293 -1.10 0.07 -2.79
N ARG A 294 -0.24 -0.62 -3.53
CA ARG A 294 -0.44 -0.84 -4.98
C ARG A 294 -1.68 -1.66 -5.28
N ILE A 295 -1.96 -2.71 -4.50
CA ILE A 295 -3.09 -3.60 -4.76
C ILE A 295 -4.41 -2.87 -4.54
N ASP A 296 -4.59 -2.17 -3.42
CA ASP A 296 -5.85 -1.51 -3.10
C ASP A 296 -6.11 -0.28 -3.97
N THR A 297 -5.05 0.46 -4.27
CA THR A 297 -5.14 1.61 -5.17
C THR A 297 -5.15 1.21 -6.64
N LYS A 298 -5.00 -0.08 -6.96
CA LYS A 298 -4.85 -0.61 -8.32
C LYS A 298 -3.77 0.15 -9.10
N ASP A 299 -2.54 0.06 -8.63
CA ASP A 299 -1.38 0.80 -9.15
C ASP A 299 -1.65 2.31 -9.26
N PHE A 300 -2.22 2.88 -8.19
CA PHE A 300 -2.57 4.29 -8.07
C PHE A 300 -3.65 4.80 -9.05
N THR A 301 -4.42 3.90 -9.69
CA THR A 301 -5.46 4.26 -10.66
C THR A 301 -6.86 4.34 -10.07
N ARG A 302 -7.06 3.92 -8.82
CA ARG A 302 -8.34 3.88 -8.12
C ARG A 302 -8.19 4.41 -6.70
N SER A 303 -9.14 5.24 -6.26
CA SER A 303 -9.28 5.67 -4.86
C SER A 303 -7.96 6.14 -4.22
N THR A 304 -7.20 6.99 -4.92
CA THR A 304 -5.91 7.51 -4.43
C THR A 304 -6.00 8.89 -3.81
N SER A 305 -5.07 9.15 -2.92
CA SER A 305 -4.85 10.38 -2.17
C SER A 305 -3.37 10.76 -2.17
N ILE A 306 -3.05 12.00 -1.77
CA ILE A 306 -1.65 12.45 -1.67
C ILE A 306 -0.84 11.56 -0.69
N PRO A 307 -1.36 11.20 0.50
CA PRO A 307 -0.69 10.28 1.41
C PRO A 307 -0.23 8.96 0.76
N ASP A 308 -1.02 8.38 -0.15
CA ASP A 308 -0.64 7.11 -0.81
C ASP A 308 0.65 7.27 -1.64
N PHE A 309 0.80 8.42 -2.33
CA PHE A 309 2.01 8.70 -3.10
C PHE A 309 3.20 9.04 -2.22
N GLU A 310 2.98 9.73 -1.10
CA GLU A 310 4.02 10.07 -0.13
C GLU A 310 4.56 8.80 0.56
N ALA A 311 3.65 7.92 1.01
CA ALA A 311 3.98 6.62 1.57
C ALA A 311 4.71 5.73 0.56
N ALA A 312 4.24 5.68 -0.69
CA ALA A 312 4.95 4.92 -1.73
C ALA A 312 6.36 5.48 -1.98
N ALA A 313 6.51 6.81 -1.99
CA ALA A 313 7.80 7.46 -2.21
C ALA A 313 8.78 7.24 -1.04
N SER A 314 8.32 7.21 0.20
CA SER A 314 9.16 6.95 1.38
C SER A 314 9.59 5.49 1.47
N LEU A 315 8.73 4.54 1.07
CA LEU A 315 9.01 3.11 1.08
C LEU A 315 9.91 2.67 -0.07
N SER A 316 9.78 3.29 -1.24
CA SER A 316 10.48 2.91 -2.48
C SER A 316 11.99 2.66 -2.33
N PRO A 317 12.77 3.48 -1.59
CA PRO A 317 14.21 3.24 -1.41
C PRO A 317 14.57 2.00 -0.57
N LEU A 318 13.62 1.48 0.20
CA LEU A 318 13.82 0.38 1.16
C LEU A 318 13.41 -0.98 0.58
N VAL A 319 12.62 -0.97 -0.49
CA VAL A 319 11.96 -2.13 -1.09
C VAL A 319 12.95 -3.08 -1.78
N ASP A 320 12.64 -4.37 -1.74
CA ASP A 320 13.27 -5.38 -2.59
C ASP A 320 12.55 -5.48 -3.93
N GLU A 321 12.96 -4.68 -4.92
CA GLU A 321 12.33 -4.63 -6.25
C GLU A 321 12.23 -6.02 -6.91
N SER A 322 13.27 -6.85 -6.75
CA SER A 322 13.32 -8.18 -7.36
C SER A 322 12.32 -9.16 -6.73
N THR A 323 12.06 -9.02 -5.44
CA THR A 323 11.06 -9.83 -4.75
C THR A 323 9.67 -9.31 -5.04
N LEU A 324 9.47 -7.99 -5.05
CA LEU A 324 8.20 -7.37 -5.41
C LEU A 324 7.75 -7.80 -6.81
N GLU A 325 8.63 -7.76 -7.82
CA GLU A 325 8.31 -8.22 -9.18
C GLU A 325 7.88 -9.69 -9.22
N ARG A 326 8.50 -10.54 -8.40
CA ARG A 326 8.15 -11.97 -8.30
C ARG A 326 6.82 -12.22 -7.58
N VAL A 327 6.42 -11.33 -6.67
CA VAL A 327 5.12 -11.35 -6.01
C VAL A 327 4.04 -10.86 -6.97
N GLU A 328 4.30 -9.77 -7.70
CA GLU A 328 3.39 -9.17 -8.70
C GLU A 328 3.18 -10.06 -9.93
N SER A 329 4.18 -10.88 -10.27
CA SER A 329 4.14 -11.77 -11.43
C SER A 329 4.61 -13.16 -11.03
N PRO A 330 3.78 -13.95 -10.32
CA PRO A 330 4.13 -15.31 -9.96
C PRO A 330 4.40 -16.12 -11.24
N ILE A 331 5.43 -16.98 -11.18
CA ILE A 331 5.86 -17.78 -12.33
C ILE A 331 4.76 -18.77 -12.68
N VAL A 332 4.13 -18.56 -13.83
CA VAL A 332 3.09 -19.45 -14.36
C VAL A 332 3.75 -20.68 -14.99
N SER A 333 3.29 -21.88 -14.63
CA SER A 333 3.81 -23.12 -15.22
C SER A 333 3.36 -23.26 -16.70
N GLN A 334 4.15 -23.95 -17.52
CA GLN A 334 3.77 -24.25 -18.91
C GLN A 334 2.42 -24.97 -18.99
N GLU A 335 2.14 -25.82 -18.01
CA GLU A 335 0.86 -26.50 -17.90
C GLU A 335 -0.28 -25.53 -17.66
N THR A 336 -0.13 -24.60 -16.72
CA THR A 336 -1.17 -23.58 -16.44
C THR A 336 -1.49 -22.78 -17.69
N LEU A 337 -0.47 -22.35 -18.45
CA LEU A 337 -0.68 -21.65 -19.73
C LEU A 337 -1.41 -22.52 -20.76
N ARG A 338 -1.08 -23.81 -20.85
CA ARG A 338 -1.77 -24.75 -21.73
C ARG A 338 -3.23 -24.93 -21.32
N VAL A 339 -3.49 -25.12 -20.02
CA VAL A 339 -4.86 -25.28 -19.49
C VAL A 339 -5.68 -24.03 -19.74
N LEU A 340 -5.11 -22.85 -19.50
CA LEU A 340 -5.76 -21.57 -19.82
C LEU A 340 -6.03 -21.43 -21.33
N ALA A 341 -5.07 -21.78 -22.19
CA ALA A 341 -5.28 -21.74 -23.64
C ALA A 341 -6.43 -22.67 -24.08
N ASN A 342 -6.45 -23.91 -23.56
CA ASN A 342 -7.54 -24.86 -23.81
C ASN A 342 -8.88 -24.32 -23.29
N ALA A 343 -8.90 -23.73 -22.09
CA ALA A 343 -10.11 -23.17 -21.48
C ALA A 343 -10.67 -22.01 -22.31
N ILE A 344 -9.78 -21.17 -22.85
CA ILE A 344 -10.16 -20.09 -23.75
C ILE A 344 -10.68 -20.69 -25.06
N GLU A 345 -9.96 -21.59 -25.72
CA GLU A 345 -10.34 -22.12 -27.04
C GLU A 345 -11.63 -22.96 -26.99
N GLY A 346 -11.80 -23.79 -25.97
CA GLY A 346 -12.91 -24.72 -25.77
C GLY A 346 -14.04 -24.18 -24.89
N ARG A 347 -14.27 -22.87 -24.89
CA ARG A 347 -15.34 -22.24 -24.09
C ARG A 347 -16.71 -22.37 -24.76
N ASP A 348 -17.70 -22.88 -24.03
CA ASP A 348 -19.13 -22.78 -24.34
C ASP A 348 -19.72 -21.61 -23.54
N VAL A 349 -20.22 -20.58 -24.25
CA VAL A 349 -20.74 -19.36 -23.65
C VAL A 349 -22.26 -19.32 -23.82
N ARG A 350 -22.98 -19.32 -22.70
CA ARG A 350 -24.45 -19.24 -22.66
C ARG A 350 -24.88 -18.11 -21.74
N GLY A 351 -25.39 -17.03 -22.33
CA GLY A 351 -25.73 -15.82 -21.58
C GLY A 351 -24.48 -15.24 -20.90
N SER A 352 -24.53 -15.11 -19.57
CA SER A 352 -23.39 -14.66 -18.75
C SER A 352 -22.56 -15.79 -18.15
N THR A 353 -22.76 -17.03 -18.61
CA THR A 353 -22.07 -18.22 -18.08
C THR A 353 -21.13 -18.82 -19.11
N VAL A 354 -19.94 -19.23 -18.65
CA VAL A 354 -18.93 -19.94 -19.45
C VAL A 354 -18.67 -21.32 -18.85
N ALA A 355 -18.77 -22.37 -19.65
CA ALA A 355 -18.29 -23.70 -19.30
C ALA A 355 -17.13 -24.10 -20.24
N SER A 356 -16.12 -24.82 -19.75
CA SER A 356 -15.04 -25.29 -20.63
C SER A 356 -14.37 -26.58 -20.15
N CYS A 357 -14.21 -27.53 -21.08
CA CYS A 357 -13.41 -28.72 -20.92
C CYS A 357 -11.96 -28.46 -21.36
N VAL A 358 -11.00 -28.60 -20.44
CA VAL A 358 -9.57 -28.38 -20.74
C VAL A 358 -8.81 -29.65 -21.11
N GLY A 359 -9.51 -30.79 -21.11
CA GLY A 359 -8.96 -32.11 -21.37
C GLY A 359 -8.15 -32.68 -20.19
N GLU A 360 -7.08 -33.40 -20.52
CA GLU A 360 -6.20 -33.99 -19.51
C GLU A 360 -5.38 -32.91 -18.78
N ILE A 361 -5.26 -33.04 -17.46
CA ILE A 361 -4.48 -32.15 -16.58
C ILE A 361 -3.53 -32.96 -15.71
N SER A 362 -2.41 -32.37 -15.33
CA SER A 362 -1.50 -32.88 -14.29
C SER A 362 -1.63 -32.15 -12.96
N ASP A 363 -2.18 -30.93 -12.94
CA ASP A 363 -2.42 -30.13 -11.74
C ASP A 363 -3.86 -29.59 -11.70
N ARG A 364 -4.56 -29.79 -10.58
CA ARG A 364 -5.96 -29.40 -10.39
C ARG A 364 -6.10 -27.90 -10.16
N ASP A 365 -5.09 -27.26 -9.57
CA ASP A 365 -5.11 -25.84 -9.25
C ASP A 365 -5.15 -24.98 -10.52
N THR A 366 -4.75 -25.54 -11.67
CA THR A 366 -4.83 -24.89 -12.98
C THR A 366 -6.28 -24.64 -13.44
N LEU A 367 -7.25 -25.45 -12.99
CA LEU A 367 -8.67 -25.26 -13.29
C LEU A 367 -9.24 -24.02 -12.60
N ALA A 368 -8.83 -23.79 -11.35
CA ALA A 368 -9.20 -22.60 -10.59
C ALA A 368 -8.66 -21.33 -11.26
N GLN A 369 -7.39 -21.33 -11.62
CA GLN A 369 -6.72 -20.22 -12.30
C GLN A 369 -7.37 -19.92 -13.67
N ALA A 370 -7.69 -20.97 -14.44
CA ALA A 370 -8.40 -20.80 -15.71
C ALA A 370 -9.82 -20.25 -15.52
N SER A 371 -10.55 -20.73 -14.50
CA SER A 371 -11.90 -20.23 -14.18
C SER A 371 -11.87 -18.73 -13.87
N GLU A 372 -10.96 -18.31 -13.01
CA GLU A 372 -10.80 -16.91 -12.60
C GLU A 372 -10.45 -16.01 -13.80
N ARG A 373 -9.55 -16.46 -14.68
CA ARG A 373 -9.19 -15.70 -15.88
C ARG A 373 -10.34 -15.59 -16.89
N LEU A 374 -11.18 -16.62 -17.02
CA LEU A 374 -12.37 -16.56 -17.86
C LEU A 374 -13.45 -15.65 -17.26
N LEU A 375 -13.49 -15.46 -15.93
CA LEU A 375 -14.44 -14.59 -15.25
C LEU A 375 -14.17 -13.09 -15.51
N ASP A 376 -12.97 -12.76 -15.99
CA ASP A 376 -12.62 -11.41 -16.46
C ASP A 376 -13.22 -11.06 -17.83
N MET A 377 -13.80 -12.03 -18.54
CA MET A 377 -14.41 -11.76 -19.83
C MET A 377 -15.64 -10.86 -19.70
N ASP A 378 -15.78 -9.91 -20.63
CA ASP A 378 -16.91 -8.99 -20.66
C ASP A 378 -18.25 -9.75 -20.74
N GLY A 379 -19.18 -9.39 -19.86
CA GLY A 379 -20.49 -10.02 -19.73
C GLY A 379 -20.51 -11.38 -19.01
N VAL A 380 -19.39 -11.89 -18.52
CA VAL A 380 -19.33 -13.17 -17.80
C VAL A 380 -19.47 -12.96 -16.28
N THR A 381 -20.41 -13.67 -15.68
CA THR A 381 -20.68 -13.67 -14.23
C THR A 381 -20.48 -15.03 -13.58
N VAL A 382 -20.42 -16.11 -14.37
CA VAL A 382 -20.22 -17.47 -13.88
C VAL A 382 -19.26 -18.20 -14.82
N THR A 383 -18.30 -18.91 -14.25
CA THR A 383 -17.36 -19.77 -14.99
C THR A 383 -17.32 -21.15 -14.37
N PHE A 384 -17.21 -22.17 -15.22
CA PHE A 384 -17.09 -23.56 -14.84
C PHE A 384 -16.06 -24.25 -15.73
N VAL A 385 -14.88 -24.53 -15.19
CA VAL A 385 -13.79 -25.16 -15.93
C VAL A 385 -13.52 -26.54 -15.35
N TYR A 386 -13.45 -27.54 -16.22
CA TYR A 386 -13.24 -28.93 -15.82
C TYR A 386 -12.25 -29.64 -16.73
N GLY A 387 -11.57 -30.63 -16.17
CA GLY A 387 -10.60 -31.47 -16.86
C GLY A 387 -10.48 -32.81 -16.14
N TYR A 388 -9.63 -33.71 -16.62
CA TYR A 388 -9.52 -35.04 -16.04
C TYR A 388 -8.08 -35.47 -15.82
N LYS A 389 -7.87 -36.25 -14.75
CA LYS A 389 -6.59 -36.80 -14.35
C LYS A 389 -6.81 -38.12 -13.61
N ASP A 390 -5.98 -39.12 -13.89
CA ASP A 390 -5.95 -40.39 -13.15
C ASP A 390 -7.34 -41.06 -13.00
N GLY A 391 -8.17 -41.02 -14.03
CA GLY A 391 -9.50 -41.63 -13.99
C GLY A 391 -10.58 -40.82 -13.27
N VAL A 392 -10.33 -39.55 -12.95
CA VAL A 392 -11.28 -38.66 -12.27
C VAL A 392 -11.37 -37.32 -13.00
N ILE A 393 -12.59 -36.83 -13.18
CA ILE A 393 -12.87 -35.47 -13.65
C ILE A 393 -12.83 -34.54 -12.44
N TYR A 394 -12.08 -33.46 -12.56
CA TYR A 394 -12.02 -32.36 -11.61
C TYR A 394 -12.69 -31.16 -12.24
N ALA A 395 -13.43 -30.41 -11.44
CA ALA A 395 -14.08 -29.19 -11.89
C ALA A 395 -13.92 -28.06 -10.87
N SER A 396 -13.87 -26.83 -11.37
CA SER A 396 -13.81 -25.60 -10.60
C SER A 396 -14.87 -24.63 -11.14
N ALA A 397 -15.69 -24.09 -10.26
CA ALA A 397 -16.63 -23.03 -10.57
C ALA A 397 -16.27 -21.73 -9.83
N ARG A 398 -16.51 -20.60 -10.48
CA ARG A 398 -16.43 -19.25 -9.88
C ARG A 398 -17.62 -18.42 -10.32
N SER A 399 -18.07 -17.51 -9.46
CA SER A 399 -19.06 -16.49 -9.83
C SER A 399 -18.68 -15.11 -9.31
N ARG A 400 -19.22 -14.08 -9.95
CA ARG A 400 -19.18 -12.69 -9.52
C ARG A 400 -20.61 -12.21 -9.25
N GLY A 401 -20.83 -11.63 -8.08
CA GLY A 401 -22.15 -11.17 -7.62
C GLY A 401 -22.83 -12.14 -6.65
N ALA A 402 -24.00 -11.76 -6.15
CA ALA A 402 -24.73 -12.51 -5.11
C ALA A 402 -25.93 -13.30 -5.66
N ASP A 403 -26.12 -13.31 -6.98
CA ASP A 403 -27.35 -13.81 -7.61
C ASP A 403 -27.40 -15.35 -7.73
N LEU A 404 -26.26 -16.04 -7.59
CA LEU A 404 -26.12 -17.48 -7.78
C LEU A 404 -25.08 -18.06 -6.81
N ASP A 405 -25.49 -19.05 -6.01
CA ASP A 405 -24.60 -19.86 -5.19
C ASP A 405 -24.01 -20.99 -6.06
N VAL A 406 -22.74 -20.86 -6.46
CA VAL A 406 -22.09 -21.88 -7.29
C VAL A 406 -21.78 -23.17 -6.52
N GLY A 407 -21.73 -23.12 -5.19
CA GLY A 407 -21.57 -24.27 -4.32
C GLY A 407 -22.78 -25.19 -4.37
N GLU A 408 -23.98 -24.63 -4.19
CA GLU A 408 -25.23 -25.37 -4.36
C GLU A 408 -25.43 -25.83 -5.80
N LEU A 409 -25.13 -24.97 -6.78
CA LEU A 409 -25.24 -25.35 -8.20
C LEU A 409 -24.40 -26.59 -8.54
N LEU A 410 -23.15 -26.65 -8.09
CA LEU A 410 -22.32 -27.83 -8.33
C LEU A 410 -22.82 -29.06 -7.56
N ARG A 411 -23.37 -28.89 -6.35
CA ARG A 411 -24.00 -29.98 -5.59
C ARG A 411 -25.15 -30.58 -6.38
N ASP A 412 -26.08 -29.75 -6.85
CA ASP A 412 -27.22 -30.17 -7.65
C ASP A 412 -26.79 -30.86 -8.95
N ALA A 413 -25.78 -30.32 -9.63
CA ALA A 413 -25.29 -30.85 -10.90
C ALA A 413 -24.54 -32.19 -10.78
N LEU A 414 -23.68 -32.36 -9.77
CA LEU A 414 -22.63 -33.39 -9.78
C LEU A 414 -22.55 -34.29 -8.55
N ASP A 415 -23.19 -33.96 -7.43
CA ASP A 415 -23.06 -34.74 -6.18
C ASP A 415 -23.69 -36.14 -6.30
N SER A 416 -24.71 -36.30 -7.16
CA SER A 416 -25.34 -37.59 -7.45
C SER A 416 -24.42 -38.62 -8.13
N VAL A 417 -23.33 -38.16 -8.74
CA VAL A 417 -22.39 -39.00 -9.52
C VAL A 417 -20.94 -38.87 -9.07
N GLY A 418 -20.68 -38.13 -8.01
CA GLY A 418 -19.34 -37.81 -7.56
C GLY A 418 -19.38 -37.17 -6.17
N SER A 419 -18.59 -36.11 -6.01
CA SER A 419 -18.63 -35.23 -4.85
C SER A 419 -18.50 -33.80 -5.33
N ALA A 420 -19.36 -32.91 -4.83
CA ALA A 420 -19.30 -31.49 -5.13
C ALA A 420 -19.53 -30.64 -3.88
N GLY A 421 -18.93 -29.45 -3.87
CA GLY A 421 -19.11 -28.52 -2.76
C GLY A 421 -18.31 -27.24 -2.91
N GLY A 422 -18.53 -26.32 -1.98
CA GLY A 422 -17.94 -24.99 -2.03
C GLY A 422 -18.81 -23.95 -1.34
N HIS A 423 -18.41 -22.71 -1.53
CA HIS A 423 -19.08 -21.49 -1.09
C HIS A 423 -19.87 -20.86 -2.24
N ALA A 424 -20.63 -19.81 -1.93
CA ALA A 424 -21.48 -19.12 -2.90
C ALA A 424 -20.75 -18.60 -4.14
N THR A 425 -19.48 -18.20 -4.03
CA THR A 425 -18.69 -17.62 -5.12
C THR A 425 -17.61 -18.55 -5.70
N MET A 426 -17.33 -19.67 -5.03
CA MET A 426 -16.29 -20.60 -5.44
C MET A 426 -16.61 -22.02 -5.02
N ALA A 427 -16.54 -22.95 -5.97
CA ALA A 427 -16.86 -24.34 -5.72
C ALA A 427 -16.00 -25.28 -6.56
N GLY A 428 -15.96 -26.56 -6.16
CA GLY A 428 -15.27 -27.62 -6.87
C GLY A 428 -16.04 -28.93 -6.87
N ALA A 429 -15.72 -29.79 -7.82
CA ALA A 429 -16.30 -31.12 -7.91
C ALA A 429 -15.30 -32.18 -8.38
N GLN A 430 -15.57 -33.43 -8.03
CA GLN A 430 -14.80 -34.62 -8.38
C GLN A 430 -15.75 -35.72 -8.83
N VAL A 431 -15.57 -36.22 -10.05
CA VAL A 431 -16.46 -37.22 -10.66
C VAL A 431 -15.62 -38.37 -11.23
N PRO A 432 -15.77 -39.62 -10.74
CA PRO A 432 -15.01 -40.75 -11.29
C PRO A 432 -15.36 -41.01 -12.76
N LEU A 433 -14.38 -41.09 -13.66
CA LEU A 433 -14.62 -41.36 -15.09
C LEU A 433 -15.29 -42.71 -15.32
N GLY A 434 -15.15 -43.67 -14.40
CA GLY A 434 -15.75 -44.99 -14.50
C GLY A 434 -17.28 -45.01 -14.56
N ILE A 435 -17.96 -43.89 -14.27
CA ILE A 435 -19.40 -43.77 -14.46
C ILE A 435 -19.82 -43.56 -15.92
N LEU A 436 -18.88 -43.15 -16.79
CA LEU A 436 -19.06 -42.99 -18.22
C LEU A 436 -18.83 -44.36 -18.89
N GLU A 437 -19.68 -45.35 -18.58
CA GLU A 437 -19.56 -46.70 -19.14
C GLU A 437 -19.78 -46.68 -20.67
N ALA A 438 -18.78 -47.22 -21.40
CA ALA A 438 -18.75 -47.49 -22.83
C ALA A 438 -18.75 -46.26 -23.76
N VAL A 439 -17.57 -45.65 -23.91
CA VAL A 439 -17.24 -44.82 -25.07
C VAL A 439 -17.45 -45.68 -26.33
N SER A 440 -18.31 -45.23 -27.23
CA SER A 440 -18.44 -45.83 -28.57
C SER A 440 -17.10 -45.68 -29.32
N GLU A 441 -16.70 -46.63 -30.18
CA GLU A 441 -15.39 -46.57 -30.87
C GLU A 441 -15.19 -45.29 -31.73
N ASP A 442 -16.25 -44.50 -31.93
CA ASP A 442 -16.29 -43.32 -32.79
C ASP A 442 -16.27 -41.97 -32.03
N GLU A 443 -16.38 -41.94 -30.70
CA GLU A 443 -16.41 -40.70 -29.89
C GLU A 443 -15.13 -40.47 -29.10
N SER A 444 -14.64 -39.22 -29.05
CA SER A 444 -13.46 -38.88 -28.26
C SER A 444 -13.84 -38.71 -26.78
N LEU A 445 -12.97 -39.14 -25.87
CA LEU A 445 -13.17 -38.98 -24.43
C LEU A 445 -13.47 -37.51 -24.02
N PRO A 446 -12.79 -36.49 -24.57
CA PRO A 446 -13.15 -35.09 -24.34
C PRO A 446 -14.61 -34.75 -24.63
N ASP A 447 -15.14 -35.23 -25.76
CA ASP A 447 -16.52 -34.93 -26.18
C ASP A 447 -17.54 -35.55 -25.21
N VAL A 448 -17.31 -36.80 -24.80
CA VAL A 448 -18.18 -37.50 -23.83
C VAL A 448 -18.15 -36.81 -22.46
N VAL A 449 -16.97 -36.41 -22.00
CA VAL A 449 -16.81 -35.67 -20.74
C VAL A 449 -17.49 -34.32 -20.84
N GLU A 450 -17.34 -33.62 -21.96
CA GLU A 450 -17.97 -32.32 -22.18
C GLU A 450 -19.49 -32.41 -22.19
N GLU A 451 -20.08 -33.33 -22.95
CA GLU A 451 -21.53 -33.52 -23.00
C GLU A 451 -22.11 -33.87 -21.63
N PHE A 452 -21.44 -34.77 -20.90
CA PHE A 452 -21.90 -35.20 -19.58
C PHE A 452 -21.79 -34.10 -18.53
N VAL A 453 -20.62 -33.47 -18.41
CA VAL A 453 -20.32 -32.53 -17.33
C VAL A 453 -20.94 -31.16 -17.59
N SER A 454 -20.78 -30.60 -18.80
CA SER A 454 -21.42 -29.33 -19.15
C SER A 454 -22.94 -29.47 -19.22
N GLY A 455 -23.44 -30.60 -19.72
CA GLY A 455 -24.88 -30.87 -19.81
C GLY A 455 -25.55 -30.79 -18.45
N ARG A 456 -25.03 -31.49 -17.45
CA ARG A 456 -25.55 -31.43 -16.08
C ARG A 456 -25.40 -30.06 -15.43
N PHE A 457 -24.27 -29.39 -15.68
CA PHE A 457 -24.05 -28.05 -15.15
C PHE A 457 -25.08 -27.05 -15.69
N PHE A 458 -25.33 -27.06 -17.00
CA PHE A 458 -26.32 -26.16 -17.61
C PHE A 458 -27.76 -26.56 -17.28
N GLU A 459 -28.08 -27.84 -17.16
CA GLU A 459 -29.41 -28.29 -16.70
C GLU A 459 -29.69 -27.81 -15.27
N ALA A 460 -28.73 -27.97 -14.35
CA ALA A 460 -28.86 -27.46 -12.99
C ALA A 460 -28.93 -25.92 -12.95
N LEU A 461 -28.23 -25.23 -13.85
CA LEU A 461 -28.28 -23.77 -13.95
C LEU A 461 -29.63 -23.27 -14.43
N ASP A 462 -30.25 -23.96 -15.39
CA ASP A 462 -31.59 -23.62 -15.89
C ASP A 462 -32.68 -23.86 -14.83
N ASP A 463 -32.49 -24.86 -13.98
CA ASP A 463 -33.38 -25.19 -12.85
C ASP A 463 -33.10 -24.33 -11.59
N ALA A 464 -31.97 -23.63 -11.54
CA ALA A 464 -31.59 -22.81 -10.40
C ALA A 464 -32.62 -21.68 -10.20
N PRO A 465 -33.10 -21.46 -8.96
CA PRO A 465 -34.07 -20.40 -8.70
C PRO A 465 -33.45 -19.04 -9.01
N SER A 466 -34.04 -18.31 -9.95
CA SER A 466 -33.72 -16.89 -10.11
C SER A 466 -34.07 -16.17 -8.80
N GLN A 467 -33.09 -15.51 -8.17
CA GLN A 467 -33.42 -14.64 -7.04
C GLN A 467 -34.43 -13.59 -7.52
N PRO A 468 -35.47 -13.30 -6.72
CA PRO A 468 -36.43 -12.26 -7.09
C PRO A 468 -35.67 -10.95 -7.21
N VAL A 469 -35.77 -10.32 -8.39
CA VAL A 469 -35.36 -8.93 -8.58
C VAL A 469 -36.27 -8.07 -7.70
N GLY A 470 -35.87 -7.86 -6.45
CA GLY A 470 -36.49 -6.87 -5.60
C GLY A 470 -36.37 -5.51 -6.28
N PRO A 471 -37.39 -4.65 -6.20
CA PRO A 471 -37.27 -3.31 -6.73
C PRO A 471 -36.08 -2.63 -6.04
N VAL A 472 -35.21 -2.02 -6.84
CA VAL A 472 -34.17 -1.11 -6.34
C VAL A 472 -34.87 -0.14 -5.38
N PRO A 473 -34.43 -0.01 -4.12
CA PRO A 473 -35.00 0.99 -3.22
C PRO A 473 -34.78 2.37 -3.87
N GLU A 474 -35.85 2.99 -4.34
CA GLU A 474 -35.83 4.42 -4.63
C GLU A 474 -35.61 5.12 -3.29
N PHE A 475 -34.37 5.50 -3.02
CA PHE A 475 -34.10 6.45 -1.96
C PHE A 475 -34.73 7.78 -2.37
N PRO A 476 -35.66 8.34 -1.58
CA PRO A 476 -36.16 9.68 -1.85
C PRO A 476 -34.98 10.65 -1.72
N ASN A 477 -34.75 11.41 -2.80
CA ASN A 477 -33.91 12.60 -2.74
C ASN A 477 -34.65 13.64 -1.89
N ASP A 478 -34.36 13.70 -0.60
CA ASP A 478 -34.61 14.86 0.26
C ASP A 478 -33.33 15.24 1.03
#